data_AF-A0A816QAL5-F1
#
_entry.id   AF-A0A816QAL5-F1
#
_cell.length_a   1.000
_cell.length_b   1.000
_cell.length_c   1.000
_cell.angle_alpha   90.00
_cell.angle_beta   90.00
_cell.angle_gamma   90.00
#
_symmetry.space_group_name_H-M   'P 1'
#
loop_
_entity.id
_entity.type
_entity.pdbx_description
1 polymer ?
#
loop_
_entity_poly.entity_id
_entity_poly.type
_entity_poly.pdbx_seq_one_letter_code
_entity_poly.pdbx_strand_id
1 'polypeptide(L)'
;MKPYIDLNTEKRQAAKNDFEKDFYKLMNNSVFGKTMENIRNRVDVQLVKNKEQAQKLVNKPNFESFKIFSENLIAIHMKKTKLRFDKPTYVGMSILELSKTLMYDFHYNH
;
A
#
# COMPACT_ATOMS: atom_id res chain seq x y z
N MET A 1 4.44 -17.70 7.82
CA MET A 1 4.61 -17.24 6.43
C MET A 1 4.71 -18.40 5.44
N LYS A 2 5.56 -19.40 5.67
CA LYS A 2 5.73 -20.57 4.79
C LYS A 2 4.41 -21.23 4.31
N PRO A 3 3.44 -21.58 5.18
CA PRO A 3 2.18 -22.19 4.72
C PRO A 3 1.37 -21.32 3.74
N TYR A 4 1.44 -20.00 3.90
CA TYR A 4 0.74 -19.05 3.03
C TYR A 4 1.42 -18.93 1.66
N ILE A 5 2.76 -18.86 1.64
CA ILE A 5 3.54 -18.84 0.39
C ILE A 5 3.36 -20.15 -0.37
N ASP A 6 3.43 -21.29 0.32
CA ASP A 6 3.29 -22.62 -0.26
C ASP A 6 1.88 -22.75 -0.90
N LEU A 7 0.83 -22.39 -0.16
CA LEU A 7 -0.55 -22.39 -0.67
C LEU A 7 -0.70 -21.54 -1.94
N ASN A 8 -0.22 -20.30 -1.94
CA ASN A 8 -0.33 -19.43 -3.11
C ASN A 8 0.52 -19.94 -4.29
N THR A 9 1.63 -20.61 -4.01
CA THR A 9 2.49 -21.21 -5.05
C THR A 9 1.80 -22.40 -5.70
N GLU A 10 1.20 -23.28 -4.91
CA GLU A 10 0.39 -24.41 -5.40
C GLU A 10 -0.80 -23.91 -6.23
N LYS A 11 -1.53 -22.91 -5.73
CA LYS A 11 -2.66 -22.32 -6.46
C LYS A 11 -2.22 -21.63 -7.75
N ARG A 12 -1.07 -20.97 -7.76
CA ARG A 12 -0.48 -20.37 -8.97
C ARG A 12 -0.06 -21.43 -9.99
N GLN A 13 0.47 -22.56 -9.55
CA GLN A 13 0.83 -23.68 -10.44
C GLN A 13 -0.43 -24.34 -11.05
N ALA A 14 -1.50 -24.46 -10.27
CA ALA A 14 -2.77 -25.04 -10.71
C ALA A 14 -3.62 -24.08 -11.58
N ALA A 15 -3.29 -22.79 -11.63
CA ALA A 15 -4.05 -21.78 -12.35
C ALA A 15 -4.01 -22.00 -13.87
N LYS A 16 -5.19 -21.94 -14.50
CA LYS A 16 -5.35 -22.22 -15.94
C LYS A 16 -5.31 -20.96 -16.80
N ASN A 17 -5.55 -19.80 -16.21
CA ASN A 17 -5.55 -18.52 -16.89
C ASN A 17 -4.47 -17.59 -16.31
N ASP A 18 -4.07 -16.59 -17.09
CA ASP A 18 -3.01 -15.67 -16.68
C ASP A 18 -3.46 -14.74 -15.54
N PHE A 19 -4.76 -14.41 -15.49
CA PHE A 19 -5.35 -13.62 -14.42
C PHE A 19 -5.15 -14.25 -13.03
N GLU A 20 -5.46 -15.53 -12.88
CA GLU A 20 -5.31 -16.27 -11.62
C GLU A 20 -3.83 -16.41 -11.25
N LYS A 21 -2.96 -16.68 -12.24
CA LYS A 21 -1.52 -16.74 -12.00
C LYS A 21 -0.99 -15.42 -11.44
N ASP A 22 -1.41 -14.31 -12.02
CA ASP A 22 -1.04 -12.98 -11.56
C ASP A 22 -1.67 -12.63 -10.22
N PHE A 23 -2.90 -13.06 -9.96
CA PHE A 23 -3.56 -12.90 -8.67
C PHE A 23 -2.74 -13.57 -7.55
N TYR A 24 -2.40 -14.85 -7.67
CA TYR A 24 -1.66 -15.55 -6.62
C TYR A 24 -0.22 -15.04 -6.47
N LYS A 25 0.41 -14.61 -7.57
CA LYS A 25 1.70 -13.88 -7.52
C LYS A 25 1.55 -12.58 -6.74
N LEU A 26 0.51 -11.80 -7.03
CA LEU A 26 0.23 -10.53 -6.36
C LEU A 26 -0.03 -10.74 -4.87
N MET A 27 -0.72 -11.80 -4.46
CA MET A 27 -0.98 -12.09 -3.05
C MET A 27 0.32 -12.24 -2.25
N ASN A 28 1.30 -12.96 -2.80
CA ASN A 28 2.62 -13.08 -2.17
C ASN A 28 3.37 -11.74 -2.14
N ASN A 29 3.40 -11.02 -3.26
CA ASN A 29 4.12 -9.75 -3.38
C ASN A 29 3.49 -8.63 -2.52
N SER A 30 2.16 -8.66 -2.35
CA SER A 30 1.42 -7.65 -1.58
C SER A 30 1.80 -7.68 -0.11
N VAL A 31 2.11 -8.85 0.45
CA VAL A 31 2.56 -8.95 1.86
C VAL A 31 3.87 -8.19 2.03
N PHE A 32 4.84 -8.38 1.14
CA PHE A 32 6.10 -7.62 1.15
C PHE A 32 5.86 -6.12 0.94
N GLY A 33 5.07 -5.74 -0.07
CA GLY A 33 4.74 -4.33 -0.31
C GLY A 33 4.10 -3.67 0.92
N LYS A 34 3.26 -4.42 1.65
CA LYS A 34 2.59 -3.93 2.85
C LYS A 34 3.55 -3.74 4.03
N THR A 35 4.58 -4.58 4.20
CA THR A 35 5.56 -4.39 5.28
C THR A 35 6.41 -3.14 5.05
N MET A 36 6.67 -2.80 3.78
CA MET A 36 7.45 -1.62 3.37
C MET A 36 6.60 -0.34 3.17
N GLU A 37 5.32 -0.36 3.52
CA GLU A 37 4.43 0.80 3.33
C GLU A 37 4.89 2.02 4.15
N ASN A 38 5.09 3.16 3.48
CA ASN A 38 5.36 4.42 4.16
C ASN A 38 4.06 5.08 4.65
N ILE A 39 3.78 4.93 5.95
CA ILE A 39 2.57 5.44 6.61
C ILE A 39 2.47 6.98 6.54
N ARG A 40 3.60 7.69 6.39
CA ARG A 40 3.62 9.17 6.29
C ARG A 40 2.96 9.68 5.01
N ASN A 41 2.94 8.86 3.96
CA ASN A 41 2.33 9.22 2.68
C ASN A 41 0.80 9.02 2.67
N ARG A 42 0.21 8.55 3.77
CA ARG A 42 -1.24 8.38 3.85
C ARG A 42 -1.94 9.72 4.00
N VAL A 43 -2.87 9.98 3.10
CA VAL A 43 -3.74 11.15 3.10
C VAL A 43 -5.14 10.71 3.52
N ASP A 44 -5.81 11.54 4.32
CA ASP A 44 -7.23 11.39 4.60
C ASP A 44 -8.03 12.14 3.54
N VAL A 45 -8.95 11.47 2.86
CA VAL A 45 -9.78 12.11 1.84
C VAL A 45 -11.22 12.09 2.32
N GLN A 46 -11.80 13.28 2.51
CA GLN A 46 -13.20 13.45 2.88
C GLN A 46 -14.00 13.94 1.68
N LEU A 47 -15.03 13.20 1.31
CA LEU A 47 -15.97 13.58 0.25
C LEU A 47 -17.14 14.33 0.89
N VAL A 48 -17.35 15.58 0.49
CA VAL A 48 -18.43 16.43 0.99
C VAL A 48 -19.27 16.96 -0.16
N LYS A 49 -20.58 17.08 0.10
CA LYS A 49 -21.54 17.64 -0.86
C LYS A 49 -21.96 19.07 -0.52
N ASN A 50 -21.85 19.46 0.75
CA ASN A 50 -22.34 20.73 1.26
C ASN A 50 -21.19 21.73 1.43
N LYS A 51 -21.37 22.95 0.91
CA LYS A 51 -20.37 24.01 0.97
C LYS A 51 -19.97 24.39 2.40
N GLU A 52 -20.93 24.41 3.33
CA GLU A 52 -20.64 24.70 4.75
C GLU A 52 -19.74 23.66 5.40
N GLN A 53 -19.97 22.38 5.10
CA GLN A 53 -19.12 21.29 5.61
C GLN A 53 -17.72 21.37 4.99
N ALA A 54 -17.64 21.69 3.70
CA ALA A 54 -16.36 21.92 3.03
C ALA A 54 -15.57 23.05 3.71
N GLN A 55 -16.22 24.19 3.99
CA GLN A 55 -15.57 25.31 4.67
C GLN A 55 -15.04 24.93 6.06
N LYS A 56 -15.83 24.16 6.84
CA LYS A 56 -15.40 23.66 8.15
C LYS A 56 -14.15 22.78 8.07
N LEU A 57 -13.99 22.00 7.00
CA LEU A 57 -12.83 21.13 6.81
C LEU A 57 -11.61 21.90 6.28
N VAL A 58 -11.80 22.89 5.41
CA VAL A 58 -10.72 23.78 4.92
C VAL A 58 -10.12 24.59 6.07
N ASN A 59 -10.94 25.02 7.02
CA ASN A 59 -10.48 25.80 8.18
C ASN A 59 -9.69 24.96 9.21
N LYS A 60 -9.61 23.63 9.07
CA LYS A 60 -8.82 22.80 9.98
C LYS A 60 -7.33 22.91 9.67
N PRO A 61 -6.45 22.90 10.70
CA PRO A 61 -5.01 23.06 10.50
C PRO A 61 -4.35 21.89 9.75
N ASN A 62 -5.04 20.75 9.62
CA ASN A 62 -4.55 19.59 8.88
C ASN A 62 -5.10 19.53 7.45
N PHE A 63 -5.75 20.58 6.96
CA PHE A 63 -6.10 20.71 5.55
C PHE A 63 -4.84 20.76 4.66
N GLU A 64 -4.90 20.11 3.50
CA GLU A 64 -3.80 20.11 2.52
C GLU A 64 -4.25 20.67 1.17
N SER A 65 -5.31 20.11 0.59
CA SER A 65 -5.86 20.57 -0.68
C SER A 65 -7.30 20.12 -0.84
N PHE A 66 -8.01 20.65 -1.83
CA PHE A 66 -9.32 20.13 -2.23
C PHE A 66 -9.38 19.96 -3.74
N LYS A 67 -10.26 19.07 -4.20
CA LYS A 67 -10.56 18.84 -5.61
C LYS A 67 -12.07 18.80 -5.79
N ILE A 68 -12.57 19.62 -6.71
CA ILE A 68 -13.99 19.64 -7.06
C ILE A 68 -14.21 18.55 -8.12
N PHE A 69 -15.12 17.62 -7.84
CA PHE A 69 -15.49 16.55 -8.78
C PHE A 69 -16.76 16.90 -9.56
N SER A 70 -17.73 17.55 -8.90
CA SER A 70 -18.96 18.06 -9.52
C SER A 70 -19.52 19.23 -8.69
N GLU A 71 -20.58 19.87 -9.18
CA GLU A 71 -21.23 21.01 -8.48
C GLU A 71 -21.57 20.70 -7.02
N ASN A 72 -21.93 19.44 -6.75
CA ASN A 72 -22.35 18.97 -5.43
C ASN A 72 -21.37 17.95 -4.82
N LEU A 73 -20.11 17.88 -5.29
CA LEU A 73 -19.13 16.94 -4.74
C LEU A 73 -17.72 17.52 -4.75
N ILE A 74 -17.16 17.67 -3.56
CA ILE A 74 -15.79 18.15 -3.33
C ILE A 74 -15.06 17.10 -2.51
N ALA A 75 -13.86 16.72 -2.93
CA ALA A 75 -12.92 15.96 -2.13
C ALA A 75 -11.97 16.90 -1.41
N ILE A 76 -11.82 16.71 -0.11
CA ILE A 76 -10.89 17.47 0.72
C ILE A 76 -9.81 16.52 1.20
N HIS A 77 -8.59 16.80 0.78
CA HIS A 77 -7.38 16.12 1.20
C HIS A 77 -6.90 16.73 2.51
N MET A 78 -6.74 15.89 3.52
CA MET A 78 -6.26 16.27 4.84
C MET A 78 -5.08 15.41 5.25
N LYS A 79 -4.10 16.02 5.90
CA LYS A 79 -3.00 15.31 6.53
C LYS A 79 -3.50 14.58 7.78
N LYS A 80 -2.94 13.40 8.04
CA LYS A 80 -3.18 12.67 9.28
C LYS A 80 -2.42 13.35 10.42
N THR A 81 -3.15 13.80 11.44
CA THR A 81 -2.57 14.48 12.62
C THR A 81 -1.86 13.52 13.56
N LYS A 82 -2.31 12.26 13.62
CA LYS A 82 -1.69 11.19 14.39
C LYS A 82 -1.31 10.07 13.44
N LEU A 83 -0.04 9.70 13.44
CA LEU A 83 0.49 8.57 12.70
C LEU A 83 0.76 7.42 13.67
N ARG A 84 0.20 6.24 13.39
CA ARG A 84 0.49 5.01 14.12
C ARG A 84 1.46 4.18 13.29
N PHE A 85 2.65 3.93 13.83
CA PHE A 85 3.63 3.04 13.21
C PHE A 85 3.30 1.57 13.54
N ASP A 86 2.43 0.98 12.73
CA ASP A 86 1.93 -0.40 12.89
C ASP A 86 2.45 -1.35 11.81
N LYS A 87 3.38 -0.89 10.96
CA LYS A 87 3.94 -1.68 9.87
C LYS A 87 5.27 -2.29 10.31
N PRO A 88 5.48 -3.60 10.12
CA PRO A 88 6.73 -4.26 10.49
C PRO A 88 7.80 -4.02 9.41
N THR A 89 8.24 -2.77 9.25
CA THR A 89 9.17 -2.35 8.19
C THR A 89 10.50 -3.09 8.23
N TYR A 90 10.94 -3.49 9.42
CA TYR A 90 12.14 -4.31 9.60
C TYR A 90 12.06 -5.65 8.86
N VAL A 91 10.87 -6.30 8.81
CA VAL A 91 10.68 -7.55 8.06
C VAL A 91 10.88 -7.33 6.57
N GLY A 92 10.31 -6.25 6.03
CA GLY A 92 10.49 -5.88 4.63
C GLY A 92 11.94 -5.58 4.28
N MET A 93 12.64 -4.85 5.15
CA MET A 93 14.08 -4.61 5.01
C MET A 93 14.86 -5.93 4.97
N SER A 94 14.63 -6.85 5.91
CA SER A 94 15.32 -8.14 5.96
C SER A 94 15.08 -8.98 4.70
N ILE A 95 13.84 -9.05 4.20
CA ILE A 95 13.52 -9.79 2.96
C ILE A 95 14.28 -9.19 1.78
N LEU A 96 14.34 -7.86 1.66
CA LEU A 96 15.02 -7.18 0.57
C LEU A 96 16.53 -7.42 0.61
N GLU A 97 17.14 -7.31 1.78
CA GLU A 97 18.59 -7.52 1.93
C GLU A 97 18.99 -8.98 1.65
N LEU A 98 18.21 -9.95 2.11
CA LEU A 98 18.43 -11.37 1.77
C LEU A 98 18.32 -11.60 0.25
N SER A 99 17.32 -10.98 -0.39
CA SER A 99 17.12 -11.10 -1.83
C SER A 99 18.28 -10.49 -2.63
N LYS A 100 18.79 -9.31 -2.22
CA LYS A 100 20.00 -8.71 -2.81
C LYS A 100 21.23 -9.59 -2.62
N THR A 101 21.41 -10.11 -1.42
CA THR A 101 22.56 -11.00 -1.10
C THR A 101 22.56 -12.21 -2.02
N LEU A 102 21.40 -12.86 -2.19
CA LEU A 102 21.24 -13.98 -3.12
C LEU A 102 21.53 -13.60 -4.58
N MET A 103 21.05 -12.43 -5.02
CA MET A 103 21.33 -11.94 -6.37
C MET A 103 22.82 -11.63 -6.59
N TYR A 104 23.48 -11.06 -5.59
CA TYR A 104 24.92 -10.78 -5.66
C TYR A 104 25.74 -12.06 -5.69
N ASP A 105 25.40 -13.04 -4.85
CA ASP A 105 26.03 -14.36 -4.85
C ASP A 105 25.89 -15.03 -6.21
N PHE A 106 24.67 -15.04 -6.78
CA PHE A 106 24.42 -15.55 -8.12
C PHE A 106 25.22 -14.83 -9.22
N HIS A 107 25.46 -13.53 -9.08
CA HIS A 107 26.16 -12.75 -10.12
C HIS A 107 27.69 -12.89 -10.07
N TYR A 108 28.27 -13.06 -8.88
CA TYR A 108 29.73 -13.03 -8.70
C TYR A 108 30.35 -14.40 -8.41
N ASN A 109 29.59 -15.35 -7.86
CA ASN A 109 30.11 -16.67 -7.47
C ASN A 109 29.64 -17.81 -8.40
N HIS A 110 28.92 -17.48 -9.48
CA HIS A 110 28.51 -18.38 -10.57
C HIS A 110 28.71 -17.71 -11.93
#